data_AF-X1EMS7-F1
#
_entry.id   AF-X1EMS7-F1
#
_cell.length_a   1.000
_cell.length_b   1.000
_cell.length_c   1.000
_cell.angle_alpha   90.00
_cell.angle_beta   90.00
_cell.angle_gamma   90.00
#
_symmetry.space_group_name_H-M   'P 1'
#
loop_
_entity.id
_entity.type
_entity.pdbx_description
1 polymer ?
#
loop_
_entity_poly.entity_id
_entity_poly.type
_entity_poly.pdbx_seq_one_letter_code
_entity_poly.pdbx_strand_id
1 'polypeptide(L)'
;MNKIPIAVIDKEKEIIEKISTLLKNVSGLEITQINMDLKDLEIILEEKIPTLVLLGPSCRMEDVEGLLKSHSTGLRFVRVILLVRETSATLFKKAIKLNIHDVLAFPFIYNDLKESIERAVDIIKEELAEKSETPRTVEHEKQSSKKITIFSTKGGSGKSFLASNLAIDLITQTKKNVVLFDFNYQFGDVALMLNLYPKHTIYDIMSVIDQLDSEMLNSFLTTHSSGVKILPSPIDPSKGEAISTKTTMKVIDILSKIA
;
A
#
# COMPACT_ATOMS: atom_id res chain seq x y z
N MET A 1 7.28 22.94 -1.13
CA MET A 1 7.47 21.50 -0.86
C MET A 1 7.84 21.35 0.59
N ASN A 2 6.95 20.78 1.41
CA ASN A 2 7.32 20.43 2.78
C ASN A 2 8.38 19.33 2.71
N LYS A 3 9.55 19.58 3.29
CA LYS A 3 10.59 18.56 3.39
C LYS A 3 10.16 17.52 4.43
N ILE A 4 10.54 16.27 4.22
CA ILE A 4 10.19 15.18 5.14
C ILE A 4 11.31 15.04 6.18
N PRO A 5 10.96 15.08 7.49
CA PRO A 5 11.87 14.77 8.58
C PRO A 5 12.48 13.37 8.41
N ILE A 6 13.80 13.28 8.53
CA ILE A 6 14.51 11.99 8.61
C ILE A 6 15.27 11.88 9.93
N ALA A 7 15.09 10.74 10.61
CA ALA A 7 15.76 10.37 11.85
C ALA A 7 16.68 9.16 11.63
N VAL A 8 17.90 9.21 12.20
CA VAL A 8 18.87 8.10 12.14
C VAL A 8 19.16 7.61 13.56
N ILE A 9 18.89 6.33 13.79
CA ILE A 9 18.96 5.68 15.11
C ILE A 9 19.94 4.51 15.04
N ASP A 10 21.08 4.62 15.70
CA ASP A 10 22.04 3.54 15.86
C ASP A 10 22.88 3.76 17.14
N LYS A 11 23.48 2.70 17.69
CA LYS A 11 24.33 2.78 18.89
C LYS A 11 25.79 3.15 18.54
N GLU A 12 26.22 2.91 17.31
CA GLU A 12 27.57 3.16 16.81
C GLU A 12 27.62 4.52 16.09
N LYS A 13 28.29 5.50 16.71
CA LYS A 13 28.44 6.87 16.16
C LYS A 13 29.03 6.90 14.75
N GLU A 14 29.99 6.02 14.46
CA GLU A 14 30.61 5.93 13.14
C GLU A 14 29.59 5.58 12.04
N ILE A 15 28.63 4.71 12.34
CA ILE A 15 27.56 4.34 11.40
C ILE A 15 26.63 5.52 11.17
N ILE A 16 26.25 6.22 12.24
CA ILE A 16 25.41 7.42 12.18
C ILE A 16 26.04 8.49 11.30
N GLU A 17 27.34 8.76 11.46
CA GLU A 17 28.09 9.74 10.66
C GLU A 17 28.17 9.33 9.18
N LYS A 18 28.43 8.05 8.90
CA LYS A 18 28.44 7.51 7.52
C LYS A 18 27.08 7.67 6.85
N ILE A 19 25.99 7.26 7.51
CA ILE A 19 24.63 7.41 6.97
C ILE A 19 24.30 8.89 6.77
N SER A 20 24.58 9.74 7.76
CA SER A 20 24.31 11.18 7.69
C SER A 20 25.02 11.86 6.53
N THR A 21 26.26 11.45 6.23
CA THR A 21 27.03 11.98 5.08
C THR A 21 26.38 11.60 3.76
N LEU A 22 25.87 10.37 3.63
CA LEU A 22 25.21 9.90 2.42
C LEU A 22 23.83 10.57 2.21
N LEU A 23 23.11 10.83 3.30
CA LEU A 23 21.79 11.48 3.25
C LEU A 23 21.84 12.92 2.75
N LYS A 24 22.94 13.66 2.98
CA LYS A 24 23.12 15.03 2.47
C LYS A 24 22.98 15.13 0.95
N ASN A 25 23.24 14.05 0.24
CA ASN A 25 23.18 14.00 -1.23
C ASN A 25 21.79 13.59 -1.76
N VAL A 26 20.83 13.29 -0.87
CA VAL A 26 19.47 12.89 -1.26
C VAL A 26 18.54 14.11 -1.22
N SER A 27 18.00 14.49 -2.38
CA SER A 27 17.10 15.64 -2.51
C SER A 27 15.72 15.38 -1.88
N GLY A 28 15.12 16.39 -1.24
CA GLY A 28 13.75 16.32 -0.73
C GLY A 28 13.61 15.95 0.75
N LEU A 29 14.72 15.70 1.44
CA LEU A 29 14.77 15.43 2.87
C LEU A 29 15.13 16.68 3.67
N GLU A 30 14.63 16.76 4.90
CA GLU A 30 15.18 17.61 5.94
C GLU A 30 15.73 16.71 7.03
N ILE A 31 17.05 16.67 7.15
CA ILE A 31 17.70 15.94 8.23
C ILE A 31 17.47 16.73 9.50
N THR A 32 16.47 16.32 10.27
CA THR A 32 16.02 17.01 11.49
C THR A 32 16.64 16.43 12.74
N GLN A 33 16.89 15.11 12.80
CA GLN A 33 17.32 14.45 14.04
C GLN A 33 18.37 13.35 13.76
N ILE A 34 19.59 13.53 14.29
CA ILE A 34 20.73 12.61 14.14
C ILE A 34 21.21 12.19 15.53
N ASN A 35 21.77 10.98 15.65
CA ASN A 35 22.38 10.45 16.88
C ASN A 35 21.35 10.21 17.98
N MET A 36 20.26 9.56 17.58
CA MET A 36 19.13 9.18 18.41
C MET A 36 19.26 7.73 18.89
N ASP A 37 18.61 7.43 20.01
CA ASP A 37 18.47 6.07 20.55
C ASP A 37 17.06 5.50 20.31
N LEU A 38 16.78 4.30 20.84
CA LEU A 38 15.46 3.68 20.67
C LEU A 38 14.34 4.35 21.48
N LYS A 39 14.65 5.13 22.52
CA LYS A 39 13.66 5.92 23.26
C LYS A 39 13.21 7.12 22.44
N ASP A 40 14.13 7.70 21.68
CA ASP A 40 13.80 8.76 20.73
C ASP A 40 12.82 8.27 19.65
N LEU A 41 12.93 7.00 19.22
CA LEU A 41 11.95 6.40 18.30
C LEU A 41 10.55 6.37 18.92
N GLU A 42 10.44 6.09 20.22
CA GLU A 42 9.17 6.09 20.95
C GLU A 42 8.50 7.47 20.87
N ILE A 43 9.27 8.53 21.13
CA ILE A 43 8.81 9.92 21.04
C ILE A 43 8.32 10.25 19.62
N ILE A 44 9.11 9.90 18.59
CA ILE A 44 8.72 10.12 17.18
C ILE A 44 7.39 9.43 16.85
N LEU A 45 7.18 8.21 17.36
CA LEU A 45 5.96 7.45 17.14
C LEU A 45 4.74 8.11 17.85
N GLU A 46 4.95 8.77 18.98
CA GLU A 46 3.91 9.47 19.73
C GLU A 46 3.54 10.84 19.13
N GLU A 47 4.51 11.57 18.57
CA GLU A 47 4.30 12.89 17.96
C GLU A 47 3.38 12.85 16.73
N LYS A 48 3.26 11.68 16.08
CA LYS A 48 2.42 11.46 14.88
C LYS A 48 2.73 12.43 13.73
N ILE A 49 3.97 12.89 13.67
CA ILE A 49 4.49 13.70 12.57
C ILE A 49 5.04 12.74 11.51
N PRO A 50 4.67 12.92 10.24
CA PRO A 50 5.20 12.10 9.16
C PRO A 50 6.74 12.13 9.11
N THR A 51 7.37 11.01 9.42
CA THR A 51 8.83 10.93 9.63
C THR A 51 9.38 9.65 9.02
N LEU A 52 10.51 9.76 8.32
CA LEU A 52 11.29 8.61 7.86
C LEU A 52 12.36 8.27 8.92
N VAL A 53 12.42 7.02 9.36
CA VAL A 53 13.38 6.55 10.36
C VAL A 53 14.30 5.51 9.73
N LEU A 54 15.60 5.73 9.83
CA LEU A 54 16.63 4.74 9.53
C LEU A 54 17.12 4.12 10.83
N LEU A 55 16.80 2.83 11.02
CA LEU A 55 17.32 2.03 12.11
C LEU A 55 18.60 1.35 11.65
N GLY A 56 19.72 1.66 12.28
CA GLY A 56 21.01 1.08 11.93
C GLY A 56 21.21 -0.36 12.42
N PRO A 57 22.26 -1.04 11.93
CA PRO A 57 22.55 -2.46 12.18
C PRO A 57 22.95 -2.79 13.62
N SER A 58 23.21 -1.80 14.47
CA SER A 58 23.52 -2.02 15.89
C SER A 58 22.26 -2.16 16.75
N CYS A 59 21.09 -1.84 16.19
CA CYS A 59 19.80 -2.02 16.83
C CYS A 59 19.36 -3.49 16.74
N ARG A 60 19.04 -4.10 17.88
CA ARG A 60 18.58 -5.49 17.91
C ARG A 60 17.13 -5.56 17.45
N MET A 61 16.84 -6.53 16.59
CA MET A 61 15.49 -6.72 16.06
C MET A 61 14.45 -7.03 17.14
N GLU A 62 14.85 -7.63 18.27
CA GLU A 62 13.95 -7.88 19.40
C GLU A 62 13.47 -6.56 20.05
N ASP A 63 14.39 -5.61 20.25
CA ASP A 63 14.10 -4.32 20.86
C ASP A 63 13.19 -3.48 19.94
N VAL A 64 13.52 -3.47 18.64
CA VAL A 64 12.72 -2.79 17.61
C VAL A 64 11.33 -3.40 17.51
N GLU A 65 11.21 -4.73 17.50
CA GLU A 65 9.92 -5.41 17.44
C GLU A 65 9.02 -5.05 18.63
N GLY A 66 9.57 -5.03 19.85
CA GLY A 66 8.82 -4.66 21.05
C GLY A 66 8.22 -3.26 20.94
N LEU A 67 9.03 -2.29 20.50
CA LEU A 67 8.63 -0.90 20.36
C LEU A 67 7.57 -0.69 19.27
N LEU A 68 7.76 -1.26 18.08
CA LEU A 68 6.82 -1.10 16.96
C LEU A 68 5.47 -1.77 17.29
N LYS A 69 5.47 -2.89 18.01
CA LYS A 69 4.22 -3.53 18.45
C LYS A 69 3.46 -2.72 19.49
N SER A 70 4.15 -2.14 20.47
CA SER A 70 3.51 -1.31 21.50
C SER A 70 2.94 -0.01 20.93
N HIS A 71 3.55 0.52 19.86
CA HIS A 71 3.17 1.80 19.24
C HIS A 71 2.58 1.65 17.83
N SER A 72 1.78 0.61 17.62
CA SER A 72 1.20 0.28 16.29
C SER A 72 0.38 1.42 15.65
N THR A 73 -0.21 2.31 16.44
CA THR A 73 -0.97 3.48 15.96
C THR A 73 -0.07 4.58 15.39
N GLY A 74 1.15 4.73 15.92
CA GLY A 74 2.16 5.69 15.44
C GLY A 74 2.79 5.28 14.11
N LEU A 75 2.85 3.98 13.82
CA LEU A 75 3.42 3.41 12.58
C LEU A 75 2.75 3.90 11.30
N ARG A 76 1.53 4.45 11.37
CA ARG A 76 0.90 5.06 10.20
C ARG A 76 1.67 6.30 9.74
N PHE A 77 2.24 7.05 10.66
CA PHE A 77 2.95 8.31 10.40
C PHE A 77 4.45 8.10 10.19
N VAL A 78 5.00 7.00 10.70
CA VAL A 78 6.43 6.74 10.64
C VAL A 78 6.73 5.66 9.60
N ARG A 79 7.69 5.91 8.70
CA ARG A 79 8.23 4.87 7.82
C ARG A 79 9.58 4.45 8.32
N VAL A 80 9.76 3.16 8.58
CA VAL A 80 11.00 2.61 9.12
C VAL A 80 11.74 1.85 8.03
N ILE A 81 12.98 2.23 7.75
CA ILE A 81 13.93 1.44 6.95
C ILE A 81 14.93 0.83 7.92
N LEU A 82 15.04 -0.50 7.91
CA LEU A 82 15.92 -1.25 8.79
C LEU A 82 17.22 -1.61 8.06
N LEU A 83 18.36 -1.24 8.61
CA LEU A 83 19.67 -1.65 8.15
C LEU A 83 20.16 -2.81 9.02
N VAL A 84 20.64 -3.89 8.41
CA VAL A 84 21.06 -5.11 9.14
C VAL A 84 22.37 -5.67 8.61
N ARG A 85 23.15 -6.35 9.45
CA ARG A 85 24.40 -7.00 9.00
C ARG A 85 24.15 -8.20 8.08
N GLU A 86 23.06 -8.93 8.33
CA GLU A 86 22.68 -10.12 7.57
C GLU A 86 21.19 -10.10 7.26
N THR A 87 20.84 -10.43 6.02
CA THR A 87 19.45 -10.56 5.57
C THR A 87 19.03 -12.02 5.56
N SER A 88 17.76 -12.27 5.87
CA SER A 88 17.18 -13.63 5.83
C SER A 88 15.70 -13.56 5.50
N ALA A 89 15.15 -14.63 4.91
CA ALA A 89 13.72 -14.71 4.61
C ALA A 89 12.84 -14.57 5.87
N THR A 90 13.33 -15.05 7.02
CA THR A 90 12.66 -14.89 8.32
C THR A 90 12.63 -13.44 8.78
N LEU A 91 13.74 -12.71 8.60
CA LEU A 91 13.80 -11.28 8.89
C LEU A 91 12.84 -10.47 8.01
N PHE A 92 12.83 -10.69 6.69
CA PHE A 92 11.89 -10.01 5.78
C PHE A 92 10.42 -10.28 6.16
N LYS A 93 10.08 -11.54 6.46
CA LYS A 93 8.73 -11.90 6.91
C LYS A 93 8.35 -11.18 8.21
N LYS A 94 9.30 -10.99 9.13
CA LYS A 94 9.11 -10.26 10.39
C LYS A 94 8.94 -8.76 10.14
N ALA A 95 9.76 -8.18 9.27
CA ALA A 95 9.69 -6.76 8.89
C ALA A 95 8.33 -6.39 8.30
N ILE A 96 7.81 -7.19 7.37
CA ILE A 96 6.48 -6.99 6.78
C ILE A 96 5.38 -6.98 7.85
N LYS A 97 5.44 -7.90 8.81
CA LYS A 97 4.45 -7.96 9.92
C LYS A 97 4.49 -6.76 10.85
N LEU A 98 5.62 -6.07 10.91
CA LEU A 98 5.83 -4.88 11.76
C LEU A 98 5.66 -3.57 10.99
N ASN A 99 5.17 -3.63 9.76
CA ASN A 99 5.03 -2.47 8.87
C ASN A 99 6.36 -1.72 8.65
N ILE A 100 7.48 -2.44 8.66
CA ILE A 100 8.78 -1.89 8.25
C ILE A 100 8.75 -1.73 6.74
N HIS A 101 9.09 -0.53 6.26
CA HIS A 101 9.03 -0.13 4.86
C HIS A 101 10.04 -0.90 4.02
N ASP A 102 11.26 -1.06 4.51
CA ASP A 102 12.30 -1.80 3.80
C ASP A 102 13.39 -2.34 4.74
N VAL A 103 14.14 -3.33 4.26
CA VAL A 103 15.28 -3.91 4.96
C VAL A 103 16.48 -3.96 4.02
N LEU A 104 17.59 -3.31 4.39
CA LEU A 104 18.82 -3.25 3.61
C LEU A 104 19.99 -3.88 4.37
N ALA A 105 20.86 -4.59 3.65
CA ALA A 105 22.10 -5.11 4.22
C ALA A 105 23.13 -3.98 4.43
N PHE A 106 23.81 -3.95 5.57
CA PHE A 106 24.90 -3.01 5.88
C PHE A 106 26.25 -3.73 5.86
N PRO A 107 27.26 -3.23 5.13
CA PRO A 107 27.23 -2.00 4.31
C PRO A 107 26.33 -2.15 3.06
N PHE A 108 25.54 -1.11 2.77
CA PHE A 108 24.60 -1.07 1.63
C PHE A 108 25.23 -0.38 0.41
N ILE A 109 24.64 -0.62 -0.76
CA ILE A 109 24.92 0.17 -1.96
C ILE A 109 24.14 1.49 -1.86
N TYR A 110 24.78 2.62 -2.20
CA TYR A 110 24.17 3.94 -2.10
C TYR A 110 22.84 4.05 -2.86
N ASN A 111 22.76 3.47 -4.05
CA ASN A 111 21.55 3.47 -4.86
C ASN A 111 20.40 2.71 -4.20
N ASP A 112 20.66 1.56 -3.57
CA ASP A 112 19.62 0.78 -2.87
C ASP A 112 19.01 1.60 -1.73
N LEU A 113 19.84 2.29 -0.94
CA LEU A 113 19.36 3.19 0.11
C LEU A 113 18.56 4.35 -0.48
N LYS A 114 19.07 4.98 -1.55
CA LYS A 114 18.40 6.10 -2.21
C LYS A 114 17.01 5.70 -2.73
N GLU A 115 16.90 4.60 -3.46
CA GLU A 115 15.63 4.08 -3.97
C GLU A 115 14.65 3.71 -2.85
N SER A 116 15.16 3.13 -1.76
CA SER A 116 14.35 2.80 -0.58
C SER A 116 13.76 4.06 0.06
N ILE A 117 14.57 5.10 0.21
CA ILE A 117 14.17 6.41 0.74
C ILE A 117 13.18 7.10 -0.19
N GLU A 118 13.44 7.15 -1.50
CA GLU A 118 12.55 7.79 -2.47
C GLU A 118 11.16 7.13 -2.44
N ARG A 119 11.09 5.80 -2.42
CA ARG A 119 9.83 5.06 -2.24
C ARG A 119 9.12 5.41 -0.93
N ALA A 120 9.85 5.54 0.18
CA ALA A 120 9.25 5.89 1.47
C ALA A 120 8.68 7.32 1.46
N VAL A 121 9.45 8.24 0.89
CA VAL A 121 9.12 9.66 0.76
C VAL A 121 7.87 9.85 -0.11
N ASP A 122 7.77 9.14 -1.23
CA ASP A 122 6.63 9.27 -2.14
C ASP A 122 5.33 8.76 -1.48
N ILE A 123 5.38 7.64 -0.76
CA ILE A 123 4.24 7.16 0.04
C ILE A 123 3.82 8.21 1.09
N ILE A 124 4.76 8.81 1.81
CA ILE A 124 4.44 9.85 2.81
C ILE A 124 3.81 11.08 2.14
N LYS A 125 4.32 11.50 0.97
CA LYS A 125 3.74 12.62 0.22
C LYS A 125 2.32 12.35 -0.25
N GLU A 126 2.05 11.14 -0.75
CA GLU A 126 0.71 10.72 -1.15
C GLU A 126 -0.26 10.79 0.04
N GLU A 127 0.11 10.25 1.20
CA GLU A 127 -0.70 10.30 2.43
C GLU A 127 -0.92 11.74 2.95
N LEU A 128 0.04 12.63 2.75
CA LEU A 128 -0.07 14.05 3.07
C LEU A 128 -0.95 14.82 2.08
N ALA A 129 -0.87 14.50 0.78
CA ALA A 129 -1.69 15.11 -0.26
C ALA A 129 -3.17 14.78 -0.06
N GLU A 130 -3.49 13.53 0.32
CA GLU A 130 -4.86 13.10 0.67
C GLU A 130 -5.48 13.88 1.84
N LYS A 131 -4.65 14.47 2.73
CA LYS A 131 -5.08 15.33 3.84
C LYS A 131 -5.16 16.82 3.50
N SER A 132 -4.49 17.23 2.42
CA SER A 132 -4.32 18.65 2.05
C SER A 132 -5.39 19.16 1.08
N GLU A 133 -6.17 18.26 0.47
CA GLU A 133 -7.40 18.66 -0.23
C GLU A 133 -8.41 19.19 0.79
N THR A 134 -8.59 20.51 0.75
CA THR A 134 -9.51 21.34 1.57
C THR A 134 -10.83 20.67 1.94
N PRO A 135 -11.38 20.94 3.14
CA PRO A 135 -12.71 20.47 3.52
C PRO A 135 -13.74 21.16 2.64
N ARG A 136 -14.19 20.49 1.57
CA ARG A 136 -15.47 20.83 0.95
C ARG A 136 -16.54 20.51 1.98
N THR A 137 -17.13 21.57 2.51
CA THR A 137 -18.37 21.58 3.27
C THR A 137 -19.48 20.95 2.44
N VAL A 138 -19.61 19.62 2.50
CA VAL A 138 -20.87 18.90 2.45
C VAL A 138 -20.69 17.67 3.33
N GLU A 139 -21.52 17.57 4.35
CA GLU A 139 -21.73 16.38 5.16
C GLU A 139 -22.13 15.19 4.26
N HIS A 140 -21.14 14.48 3.75
CA HIS A 140 -21.23 13.04 3.67
C HIS A 140 -19.99 12.55 4.41
N GLU A 141 -20.20 11.83 5.53
CA GLU A 141 -19.19 10.93 6.07
C GLU A 141 -18.49 10.29 4.87
N LYS A 142 -17.18 10.51 4.70
CA LYS A 142 -16.37 9.71 3.78
C LYS A 142 -16.54 8.28 4.27
N GLN A 143 -17.54 7.59 3.75
CA GLN A 143 -17.80 6.20 4.00
C GLN A 143 -16.63 5.50 3.31
N SER A 144 -15.54 5.31 4.06
CA SER A 144 -14.35 4.64 3.58
C SER A 144 -14.78 3.23 3.19
N SER A 145 -14.97 2.98 1.90
CA SER A 145 -15.22 1.64 1.40
C SER A 145 -14.05 0.74 1.79
N LYS A 146 -14.37 -0.44 2.31
CA LYS A 146 -13.37 -1.38 2.80
C LYS A 146 -12.83 -2.19 1.63
N LYS A 147 -11.55 -2.00 1.31
CA LYS A 147 -10.84 -2.76 0.27
C LYS A 147 -10.29 -4.06 0.87
N ILE A 148 -10.65 -5.20 0.29
CA ILE A 148 -10.15 -6.53 0.71
C ILE A 148 -9.51 -7.19 -0.50
N THR A 149 -8.23 -7.53 -0.42
CA THR A 149 -7.50 -8.21 -1.50
C THR A 149 -7.22 -9.65 -1.12
N ILE A 150 -7.54 -10.59 -2.01
CA ILE A 150 -7.21 -12.01 -1.86
C ILE A 150 -6.13 -12.36 -2.88
N PHE A 151 -4.92 -12.63 -2.39
CA PHE A 151 -3.74 -12.92 -3.20
C PHE A 151 -3.06 -14.22 -2.77
N SER A 152 -2.36 -14.87 -3.70
CA SER A 152 -1.55 -16.07 -3.49
C SER A 152 -0.59 -16.23 -4.66
N THR A 153 0.62 -16.67 -4.35
CA THR A 153 1.69 -16.98 -5.32
C THR A 153 1.52 -18.35 -6.00
N LYS A 154 0.51 -19.14 -5.58
CA LYS A 154 0.20 -20.46 -6.15
C LYS A 154 -1.07 -20.43 -6.99
N GLY A 155 -1.03 -21.07 -8.15
CA GLY A 155 -2.22 -21.44 -8.92
C GLY A 155 -3.09 -22.42 -8.13
N GLY A 156 -4.40 -22.39 -8.35
CA GLY A 156 -5.33 -23.35 -7.73
C GLY A 156 -5.53 -23.24 -6.20
N SER A 157 -4.97 -22.22 -5.53
CA SER A 157 -5.11 -22.05 -4.07
C SER A 157 -6.50 -21.57 -3.60
N GLY A 158 -7.51 -21.55 -4.49
CA GLY A 158 -8.88 -21.15 -4.16
C GLY A 158 -9.13 -19.63 -4.04
N LYS A 159 -8.27 -18.76 -4.59
CA LYS A 159 -8.44 -17.29 -4.50
C LYS A 159 -9.78 -16.81 -5.06
N SER A 160 -10.07 -17.12 -6.33
CA SER A 160 -11.31 -16.71 -7.01
C SER A 160 -12.54 -17.29 -6.33
N PHE A 161 -12.44 -18.54 -5.85
CA PHE A 161 -13.49 -19.19 -5.06
C PHE A 161 -13.78 -18.44 -3.76
N LEU A 162 -12.74 -18.16 -2.96
CA LEU A 162 -12.90 -17.43 -1.70
C LEU A 162 -13.40 -15.99 -1.93
N ALA A 163 -12.86 -15.28 -2.92
CA ALA A 163 -13.24 -13.91 -3.22
C ALA A 163 -14.71 -13.80 -3.64
N SER A 164 -15.17 -14.72 -4.51
CA SER A 164 -16.55 -14.75 -5.00
C SER A 164 -17.54 -15.04 -3.89
N ASN A 165 -17.27 -16.08 -3.09
CA ASN A 165 -18.14 -16.44 -1.97
C ASN A 165 -18.14 -15.37 -0.87
N LEU A 166 -16.98 -14.78 -0.55
CA LEU A 166 -16.87 -13.70 0.43
C LEU A 166 -17.67 -12.47 -0.01
N ALA A 167 -17.62 -12.10 -1.29
CA ALA A 167 -18.39 -10.97 -1.80
C ALA A 167 -19.91 -11.19 -1.65
N ILE A 168 -20.40 -12.40 -1.95
CA ILE A 168 -21.81 -12.77 -1.80
C ILE A 168 -22.22 -12.80 -0.32
N ASP A 169 -21.36 -13.34 0.55
CA ASP A 169 -21.64 -13.40 1.98
C ASP A 169 -21.68 -11.98 2.60
N LEU A 170 -20.74 -11.12 2.23
CA LEU A 170 -20.69 -9.72 2.68
C LEU A 170 -21.96 -8.96 2.32
N ILE A 171 -22.42 -9.00 1.06
CA ILE A 171 -23.65 -8.30 0.68
C ILE A 171 -24.87 -8.87 1.40
N THR A 172 -24.90 -10.19 1.62
CA THR A 172 -26.01 -10.87 2.28
C THR A 172 -26.10 -10.47 3.75
N GLN A 173 -24.97 -10.43 4.46
CA GLN A 173 -24.91 -10.16 5.89
C GLN A 173 -24.97 -8.67 6.21
N THR A 174 -24.24 -7.83 5.47
CA THR A 174 -24.12 -6.41 5.81
C THR A 174 -25.15 -5.54 5.10
N LYS A 175 -25.80 -6.05 4.04
CA LYS A 175 -26.70 -5.28 3.16
C LYS A 175 -26.07 -4.01 2.57
N LYS A 176 -24.74 -3.94 2.54
CA LYS A 176 -23.97 -2.85 1.94
C LYS A 176 -23.65 -3.19 0.49
N ASN A 177 -23.36 -2.19 -0.34
CA ASN A 177 -22.91 -2.43 -1.69
C ASN A 177 -21.57 -3.16 -1.66
N VAL A 178 -21.41 -4.17 -2.51
CA VAL A 178 -20.18 -4.93 -2.65
C VAL A 178 -19.82 -4.99 -4.13
N VAL A 179 -18.59 -4.60 -4.43
CA VAL A 179 -17.99 -4.77 -5.75
C VAL A 179 -16.91 -5.85 -5.67
N LEU A 180 -16.99 -6.84 -6.55
CA LEU A 180 -15.93 -7.82 -6.79
C LEU A 180 -15.18 -7.44 -8.06
N PHE A 181 -13.88 -7.17 -7.91
CA PHE A 181 -13.01 -6.83 -9.04
C PHE A 181 -11.99 -7.95 -9.25
N ASP A 182 -11.96 -8.50 -10.47
CA ASP A 182 -11.00 -9.53 -10.87
C ASP A 182 -9.70 -8.90 -11.41
N PHE A 183 -8.62 -9.07 -10.65
CA PHE A 183 -7.28 -8.56 -10.95
C PHE A 183 -6.44 -9.50 -11.81
N ASN A 184 -6.93 -10.69 -12.14
CA ASN A 184 -6.22 -11.63 -12.98
C ASN A 184 -6.57 -11.40 -14.45
N TYR A 185 -5.96 -10.38 -15.07
CA TYR A 185 -6.36 -9.96 -16.41
C TYR A 185 -6.10 -10.98 -17.53
N GLN A 186 -5.21 -11.93 -17.32
CA GLN A 186 -4.87 -12.96 -18.31
C GLN A 186 -5.67 -14.26 -18.11
N PHE A 187 -5.99 -14.62 -16.86
CA PHE A 187 -6.60 -15.91 -16.53
C PHE A 187 -7.71 -15.79 -15.49
N GLY A 188 -8.45 -14.69 -15.55
CA GLY A 188 -9.51 -14.42 -14.60
C GLY A 188 -10.78 -15.20 -14.95
N ASP A 189 -11.32 -15.86 -13.93
CA ASP A 189 -12.38 -16.85 -14.04
C ASP A 189 -13.61 -16.47 -13.22
N VAL A 190 -13.60 -15.32 -12.54
CA VAL A 190 -14.68 -14.89 -11.65
C VAL A 190 -16.04 -14.82 -12.36
N ALA A 191 -16.09 -14.26 -13.58
CA ALA A 191 -17.33 -14.18 -14.35
C ALA A 191 -17.90 -15.58 -14.65
N LEU A 192 -17.03 -16.51 -15.08
CA LEU A 192 -17.41 -17.89 -15.35
C LEU A 192 -17.88 -18.61 -14.07
N MET A 193 -17.16 -18.44 -12.96
CA MET A 193 -17.51 -19.02 -11.66
C MET A 193 -18.88 -18.57 -11.15
N LEU A 194 -19.27 -17.33 -11.46
CA LEU A 194 -20.56 -16.75 -11.10
C LEU A 194 -21.62 -16.94 -12.21
N ASN A 195 -21.32 -17.71 -13.25
CA ASN A 195 -22.18 -17.95 -14.41
C ASN A 195 -22.70 -16.64 -15.05
N LEU A 196 -21.80 -15.68 -15.22
CA LEU A 196 -22.07 -14.37 -15.81
C LEU A 196 -21.52 -14.28 -17.23
N TYR A 197 -22.25 -13.57 -18.09
CA TYR A 197 -21.83 -13.18 -19.43
C TYR A 197 -21.68 -11.66 -19.48
N PRO A 198 -20.53 -11.14 -19.00
CA PRO A 198 -20.35 -9.69 -18.91
C PRO A 198 -20.27 -9.05 -20.29
N LYS A 199 -20.96 -7.92 -20.47
CA LYS A 199 -20.91 -7.11 -21.70
C LYS A 199 -19.64 -6.25 -21.78
N HIS A 200 -19.10 -5.93 -20.61
CA HIS A 200 -17.96 -5.05 -20.43
C HIS A 200 -16.98 -5.65 -19.44
N THR A 201 -15.71 -5.35 -19.65
CA THR A 201 -14.57 -5.78 -18.84
C THR A 201 -13.70 -4.56 -18.53
N ILE A 202 -12.71 -4.72 -17.67
CA ILE A 202 -11.74 -3.65 -17.42
C ILE A 202 -11.01 -3.17 -18.70
N TYR A 203 -10.88 -4.01 -19.72
CA TYR A 203 -10.25 -3.59 -20.97
C TYR A 203 -11.07 -2.50 -21.69
N ASP A 204 -12.39 -2.58 -21.66
CA ASP A 204 -13.27 -1.61 -22.33
C ASP A 204 -13.16 -0.22 -21.70
N ILE A 205 -12.89 -0.17 -20.39
CA ILE A 205 -12.67 1.06 -19.62
C ILE A 205 -11.44 1.82 -20.11
N MET A 206 -10.42 1.15 -20.66
CA MET A 206 -9.18 1.79 -21.09
C MET A 206 -9.41 2.91 -22.12
N SER A 207 -10.41 2.75 -22.99
CA SER A 207 -10.76 3.73 -24.02
C SER A 207 -11.33 5.04 -23.47
N VAL A 208 -11.87 5.01 -22.24
CA VAL A 208 -12.55 6.13 -21.59
C VAL A 208 -11.93 6.50 -20.25
N ILE A 209 -10.75 5.96 -19.95
CA ILE A 209 -10.14 6.04 -18.62
C ILE A 209 -9.96 7.47 -18.12
N ASP A 210 -9.66 8.43 -19.00
CA ASP A 210 -9.45 9.84 -18.62
C ASP A 210 -10.75 10.53 -18.20
N GLN A 211 -11.88 10.14 -18.78
CA GLN A 211 -13.22 10.68 -18.50
C GLN A 211 -13.99 9.85 -17.48
N LEU A 212 -13.40 8.76 -16.98
CA LEU A 212 -14.06 7.81 -16.10
C LEU A 212 -14.44 8.46 -14.76
N ASP A 213 -15.74 8.47 -14.46
CA ASP A 213 -16.31 8.80 -13.15
C ASP A 213 -17.07 7.60 -12.55
N SER A 214 -17.65 7.80 -11.37
CA SER A 214 -18.36 6.74 -10.64
C SER A 214 -19.61 6.23 -11.36
N GLU A 215 -20.35 7.11 -12.05
CA GLU A 215 -21.58 6.75 -12.75
C GLU A 215 -21.27 5.95 -14.02
N MET A 216 -20.30 6.44 -14.79
CA MET A 216 -19.78 5.76 -15.96
C MET A 216 -19.22 4.41 -15.56
N LEU A 217 -18.33 4.32 -14.55
CA LEU A 217 -17.76 3.05 -14.11
C LEU A 217 -18.84 2.05 -13.67
N ASN A 218 -19.88 2.51 -12.98
CA ASN A 218 -20.99 1.66 -12.58
C ASN A 218 -21.72 1.01 -13.77
N SER A 219 -21.74 1.65 -14.94
CA SER A 219 -22.30 1.08 -16.17
C SER A 219 -21.45 -0.06 -16.79
N PHE A 220 -20.15 -0.12 -16.46
CA PHE A 220 -19.27 -1.23 -16.86
C PHE A 220 -19.40 -2.45 -15.93
N LEU A 221 -20.05 -2.31 -14.78
CA LEU A 221 -20.23 -3.40 -13.82
C LEU A 221 -21.38 -4.33 -14.23
N THR A 222 -21.16 -5.63 -14.04
CA THR A 222 -22.21 -6.64 -14.20
C THR A 222 -22.77 -7.00 -12.84
N THR A 223 -24.09 -6.87 -12.65
CA THR A 223 -24.74 -7.25 -11.39
C THR A 223 -25.09 -8.74 -11.41
N HIS A 224 -24.61 -9.49 -10.43
CA HIS A 224 -25.01 -10.87 -10.19
C HIS A 224 -26.37 -10.93 -9.47
N SER A 225 -27.06 -12.07 -9.54
CA SER A 225 -28.39 -12.27 -8.92
C SER A 225 -28.39 -12.05 -7.39
N SER A 226 -27.24 -12.17 -6.72
CA SER A 226 -27.07 -11.84 -5.30
C SER A 226 -27.02 -10.33 -5.00
N GLY A 227 -26.94 -9.48 -6.03
CA GLY A 227 -26.76 -8.03 -5.91
C GLY A 227 -25.29 -7.56 -5.89
N VAL A 228 -24.32 -8.49 -5.82
CA VAL A 228 -22.89 -8.13 -5.98
C VAL A 228 -22.70 -7.55 -7.37
N LYS A 229 -21.94 -6.44 -7.46
CA LYS A 229 -21.49 -5.88 -8.73
C LYS A 229 -20.11 -6.41 -9.07
N ILE A 230 -19.87 -6.79 -10.32
CA ILE A 230 -18.63 -7.44 -10.74
C ILE A 230 -17.98 -6.59 -11.82
N LEU A 231 -16.70 -6.27 -11.64
CA LEU A 231 -15.83 -5.82 -12.71
C LEU A 231 -14.94 -7.00 -13.14
N PRO A 232 -15.27 -7.66 -14.26
CA PRO A 232 -14.55 -8.86 -14.68
C PRO A 232 -13.27 -8.52 -15.44
N SER A 233 -12.36 -9.48 -15.43
CA SER A 233 -11.21 -9.57 -16.31
C SER A 233 -11.64 -9.76 -17.77
N PRO A 234 -10.77 -9.40 -18.74
CA PRO A 234 -11.03 -9.68 -20.15
C PRO A 234 -11.13 -11.19 -20.43
N ILE A 235 -12.07 -11.59 -21.29
CA ILE A 235 -12.21 -12.99 -21.72
C ILE A 235 -10.99 -13.43 -22.57
N ASP A 236 -10.46 -12.51 -23.37
CA ASP A 236 -9.27 -12.72 -24.20
C ASP A 236 -8.01 -12.36 -23.40
N PRO A 237 -7.14 -13.34 -23.09
CA PRO A 237 -5.94 -13.12 -22.29
C PRO A 237 -4.99 -12.06 -22.86
N SER A 238 -4.91 -11.92 -24.19
CA SER A 238 -4.01 -10.94 -24.83
C SER A 238 -4.42 -9.49 -24.52
N LYS A 239 -5.70 -9.25 -24.26
CA LYS A 239 -6.21 -7.93 -23.84
C LYS A 239 -5.75 -7.58 -22.43
N GLY A 240 -5.46 -8.59 -21.61
CA GLY A 240 -4.98 -8.39 -20.24
C GLY A 240 -3.63 -7.70 -20.17
N GLU A 241 -2.76 -7.91 -21.16
CA GLU A 241 -1.41 -7.33 -21.21
C GLU A 241 -1.41 -5.80 -21.40
N ALA A 242 -2.44 -5.26 -22.04
CA ALA A 242 -2.54 -3.83 -22.29
C ALA A 242 -2.96 -3.03 -21.05
N ILE A 243 -3.47 -3.70 -20.01
CA ILE A 243 -4.02 -3.02 -18.82
C ILE A 243 -2.87 -2.56 -17.92
N SER A 244 -2.67 -1.24 -17.87
CA SER A 244 -1.62 -0.62 -17.07
C SER A 244 -1.97 -0.52 -15.58
N THR A 245 -0.94 -0.51 -14.72
CA THR A 245 -1.10 -0.24 -13.27
C THR A 245 -1.80 1.09 -13.01
N LYS A 246 -1.54 2.13 -13.82
CA LYS A 246 -2.21 3.43 -13.72
C LYS A 246 -3.72 3.31 -13.90
N THR A 247 -4.15 2.55 -14.91
CA THR A 247 -5.57 2.25 -15.17
C THR A 247 -6.18 1.53 -13.98
N THR A 248 -5.53 0.47 -13.50
CA THR A 248 -5.98 -0.32 -12.34
C THR A 248 -6.15 0.56 -11.09
N MET A 249 -5.19 1.41 -10.78
CA MET A 249 -5.25 2.30 -9.62
C MET A 249 -6.39 3.31 -9.72
N LYS A 250 -6.60 3.91 -10.89
CA LYS A 250 -7.71 4.84 -11.11
C LYS A 250 -9.07 4.14 -10.96
N VAL A 251 -9.22 2.92 -11.48
CA VAL A 251 -10.43 2.11 -11.33
C VAL A 251 -10.70 1.80 -9.85
N ILE A 252 -9.69 1.37 -9.08
CA ILE A 252 -9.85 1.09 -7.64
C ILE A 252 -10.31 2.33 -6.88
N ASP A 253 -9.76 3.50 -7.20
CA ASP A 253 -10.13 4.74 -6.54
C ASP A 253 -11.58 5.14 -6.81
N ILE A 254 -12.06 4.94 -8.04
CA ILE A 254 -13.44 5.24 -8.42
C ILE A 254 -14.41 4.19 -7.85
N LEU A 255 -14.06 2.90 -7.87
CA LEU A 255 -14.85 1.84 -7.24
C LEU A 255 -15.10 2.12 -5.76
N SER A 256 -14.14 2.76 -5.09
CA SER A 256 -14.24 3.12 -3.67
C SER A 256 -15.37 4.11 -3.36
N LYS A 257 -15.93 4.75 -4.38
CA LYS A 257 -17.03 5.74 -4.31
C LYS A 257 -18.39 5.15 -4.70
N ILE A 258 -18.43 3.89 -5.17
CA ILE A 258 -19.64 3.18 -5.62
C ILE A 258 -20.13 2.18 -4.57
N ALA A 259 -19.22 1.66 -3.74
CA ALA A 259 -19.45 0.63 -2.73
C ALA A 259 -19.65 1.19 -1.31
#